data_AF-A0AAJ5N926-F1
#
_entry.id   AF-A0AAJ5N926-F1
#
_cell.length_a   1.000
_cell.length_b   1.000
_cell.length_c   1.000
_cell.angle_alpha   90.00
_cell.angle_beta   90.00
_cell.angle_gamma   90.00
#
_symmetry.space_group_name_H-M   'P 1'
#
loop_
_entity.id
_entity.type
_entity.pdbx_description
1 polymer ?
#
loop_
_entity_poly.entity_id
_entity_poly.type
_entity_poly.pdbx_seq_one_letter_code
_entity_poly.pdbx_strand_id
1 'polypeptide(L)'
;MSFEYRIHTRPSADAFDAIAHALRQTHGDVDVDPDRRRLEIRGTADGWPLIDLSTGDDGFFLVTTLGPTRNAMLDAIGRALSAIGATWRIDDA
;
A
#
# COMPACT_ATOMS: atom_id res chain seq x y z
N MET A 1 12.47 1.53 12.64
CA MET A 1 12.36 2.76 11.85
C MET A 1 11.24 2.54 10.84
N SER A 2 10.27 3.44 10.77
CA SER A 2 9.20 3.41 9.78
C SER A 2 9.56 4.29 8.58
N PHE A 3 8.97 3.97 7.42
CA PHE A 3 9.00 4.75 6.20
C PHE A 3 7.57 5.11 5.82
N GLU A 4 7.38 6.32 5.33
CA GLU A 4 6.06 6.89 5.04
C GLU A 4 6.04 7.37 3.59
N TYR A 5 5.00 7.00 2.86
CA TYR A 5 4.85 7.30 1.44
C TYR A 5 3.45 7.82 1.13
N ARG A 6 3.38 8.80 0.22
CA ARG A 6 2.13 9.27 -0.36
C ARG A 6 2.00 8.80 -1.79
N ILE A 7 0.93 8.06 -2.06
CA ILE A 7 0.58 7.54 -3.37
C ILE A 7 -0.49 8.46 -3.96
N HIS A 8 -0.07 9.38 -4.81
CA HIS A 8 -0.95 10.29 -5.52
C HIS A 8 -1.61 9.57 -6.69
N THR A 9 -2.87 9.20 -6.54
CA THR A 9 -3.71 8.65 -7.59
C THR A 9 -5.16 8.97 -7.29
N ARG A 10 -6.04 8.91 -8.30
CA ARG A 10 -7.47 9.16 -8.08
C ARG A 10 -8.02 8.07 -7.15
N PRO A 11 -8.50 8.40 -5.93
CA PRO A 11 -8.97 7.38 -5.01
C PRO A 11 -10.22 6.69 -5.59
N SER A 12 -10.10 5.38 -5.81
CA SER A 12 -11.17 4.52 -6.31
C SER A 12 -11.09 3.14 -5.68
N ALA A 13 -12.19 2.37 -5.74
CA ALA A 13 -12.20 0.98 -5.31
C ALA A 13 -11.19 0.15 -6.13
N ASP A 14 -11.16 0.32 -7.45
CA ASP A 14 -10.21 -0.39 -8.33
C ASP A 14 -8.75 -0.10 -7.98
N ALA A 15 -8.42 1.16 -7.64
CA ALA A 15 -7.07 1.52 -7.23
C ALA A 15 -6.71 0.90 -5.88
N PHE A 16 -7.63 0.91 -4.91
CA PHE A 16 -7.42 0.27 -3.62
C PHE A 16 -7.25 -1.25 -3.78
N ASP A 17 -8.11 -1.90 -4.57
CA ASP A 17 -8.06 -3.34 -4.84
C ASP A 17 -6.78 -3.74 -5.57
N ALA A 18 -6.32 -2.92 -6.53
CA ALA A 18 -5.06 -3.16 -7.23
C ALA A 18 -3.85 -3.10 -6.28
N ILE A 19 -3.81 -2.10 -5.39
CA ILE A 19 -2.75 -1.98 -4.39
C ILE A 19 -2.83 -3.16 -3.41
N ALA A 20 -4.03 -3.48 -2.90
CA ALA A 20 -4.23 -4.59 -1.99
C ALA A 20 -3.80 -5.93 -2.59
N HIS A 21 -4.13 -6.16 -3.85
CA HIS A 21 -3.73 -7.34 -4.59
C HIS A 21 -2.20 -7.43 -4.76
N ALA A 22 -1.53 -6.32 -5.08
CA ALA A 22 -0.07 -6.26 -5.21
C ALA A 22 0.64 -6.57 -3.87
N LEU A 23 0.12 -6.01 -2.78
CA LEU A 23 0.64 -6.25 -1.43
C LEU A 23 0.45 -7.72 -1.01
N ARG A 24 -0.71 -8.30 -1.31
CA ARG A 24 -1.00 -9.72 -1.06
C ARG A 24 -0.06 -10.66 -1.80
N GLN A 25 0.24 -10.37 -3.08
CA GLN A 25 1.20 -11.18 -3.84
C GLN A 25 2.62 -11.12 -3.26
N THR A 26 3.00 -9.99 -2.69
CA THR A 26 4.38 -9.76 -2.20
C THR A 26 4.57 -10.29 -0.78
N HIS A 27 3.56 -10.17 0.08
CA HIS A 27 3.69 -10.42 1.53
C HIS A 27 2.78 -11.52 2.08
N GLY A 28 1.87 -12.08 1.27
CA GLY A 28 1.00 -13.17 1.69
C GLY A 28 -0.30 -12.66 2.29
N ASP A 29 -0.62 -13.05 3.53
CA ASP A 29 -1.91 -12.73 4.15
C ASP A 29 -2.03 -11.23 4.47
N VAL A 30 -3.18 -10.65 4.14
CA VAL A 30 -3.45 -9.22 4.26
C VAL A 30 -4.81 -9.06 4.89
N ASP A 31 -4.89 -8.28 5.96
CA ASP A 31 -6.15 -7.89 6.57
C ASP A 31 -6.66 -6.62 5.87
N VAL A 32 -7.86 -6.70 5.29
CA VAL A 32 -8.46 -5.61 4.54
C VAL A 32 -9.76 -5.23 5.23
N ASP A 33 -9.84 -3.97 5.66
CA ASP A 33 -11.08 -3.35 6.12
C ASP A 33 -11.69 -2.55 4.95
N PRO A 34 -12.69 -3.12 4.24
CA PRO A 34 -13.29 -2.47 3.09
C PRO A 34 -14.13 -1.25 3.47
N ASP A 35 -14.72 -1.23 4.67
CA ASP A 35 -15.55 -0.11 5.16
C ASP A 35 -14.68 1.12 5.44
N ARG A 36 -13.48 0.92 5.98
CA ARG A 36 -12.51 1.99 6.27
C ARG A 36 -11.53 2.24 5.14
N ARG A 37 -11.58 1.46 4.05
CA ARG A 37 -10.58 1.44 2.95
C ARG A 37 -9.17 1.47 3.50
N ARG A 38 -8.94 0.58 4.47
CA ARG A 38 -7.70 0.43 5.19
C ARG A 38 -7.20 -0.99 5.01
N LEU A 39 -5.89 -1.13 4.90
CA LEU A 39 -5.24 -2.42 4.74
C LEU A 39 -4.07 -2.49 5.70
N GLU A 40 -3.99 -3.60 6.43
CA GLU A 40 -2.90 -3.88 7.35
C GLU A 40 -2.28 -5.23 7.01
N ILE A 41 -0.95 -5.26 6.94
CA ILE A 41 -0.18 -6.52 6.91
C ILE A 41 0.57 -6.58 8.21
N ARG A 42 0.33 -7.63 9.00
CA ARG A 42 1.00 -7.80 10.31
C ARG A 42 2.25 -8.65 10.16
N GLY A 43 3.34 -8.19 10.75
CA GLY A 43 4.56 -8.98 10.89
C GLY A 43 4.43 -10.03 12.01
N THR A 44 5.38 -10.95 12.06
CA THR A 44 5.47 -11.95 13.15
C THR A 44 6.04 -11.38 14.46
N ALA A 45 6.54 -10.14 14.43
CA ALA A 45 7.14 -9.48 15.58
C ALA A 45 6.39 -8.17 15.91
N ASP A 46 6.00 -8.05 17.19
CA ASP A 46 5.71 -6.80 17.91
C ASP A 46 4.62 -5.87 17.36
N GLY A 47 3.36 -6.31 17.39
CA GLY A 47 2.15 -5.48 17.60
C GLY A 47 1.82 -4.34 16.60
N TRP A 48 2.75 -3.96 15.73
CA TRP A 48 2.65 -2.93 14.72
C TRP A 48 2.54 -3.58 13.34
N PRO A 49 1.71 -3.04 12.44
CA PRO A 49 1.64 -3.53 11.08
C PRO A 49 2.99 -3.34 10.36
N LEU A 50 3.40 -4.36 9.63
CA LEU A 50 4.52 -4.33 8.68
C LEU A 50 4.24 -3.33 7.56
N ILE A 51 2.99 -3.27 7.13
CA ILE A 51 2.46 -2.32 6.15
C ILE A 51 1.09 -1.86 6.63
N ASP A 52 0.88 -0.55 6.71
CA ASP A 52 -0.42 0.09 6.90
C ASP A 52 -0.70 0.98 5.69
N LEU A 53 -1.84 0.77 5.05
CA LEU A 53 -2.31 1.57 3.92
C LEU A 53 -3.66 2.17 4.28
N SER A 54 -3.80 3.48 4.14
CA SER A 54 -5.05 4.20 4.34
C SER A 54 -5.38 5.04 3.12
N THR A 55 -6.68 5.26 2.89
CA THR A 55 -7.16 6.12 1.80
C THR A 55 -7.41 7.53 2.35
N GLY A 56 -6.92 8.54 1.63
CA GLY A 56 -7.18 9.96 1.90
C GLY A 56 -7.75 10.68 0.67
N ASP A 57 -7.99 11.98 0.79
CA ASP A 57 -8.59 12.78 -0.30
C ASP A 57 -7.74 12.82 -1.59
N ASP A 58 -6.41 12.85 -1.47
CA ASP A 58 -5.48 12.94 -2.62
C ASP A 58 -4.86 11.59 -3.05
N GLY A 59 -5.41 10.47 -2.58
CA GLY A 59 -4.91 9.13 -2.91
C GLY A 59 -4.73 8.25 -1.68
N PHE A 60 -3.55 7.65 -1.52
CA PHE A 60 -3.29 6.71 -0.43
C PHE A 60 -2.06 7.10 0.39
N PHE A 61 -2.09 6.77 1.66
CA PHE A 61 -0.97 6.93 2.59
C PHE A 61 -0.50 5.55 3.04
N LEU A 62 0.79 5.30 2.88
CA LEU A 62 1.43 4.01 3.10
C LEU A 62 2.52 4.17 4.16
N VAL A 63 2.38 3.46 5.27
CA VAL A 63 3.40 3.36 6.33
C VAL A 63 3.96 1.95 6.32
N THR A 64 5.28 1.80 6.37
CA THR A 64 5.90 0.47 6.43
C THR A 64 7.13 0.46 7.32
N THR A 65 7.38 -0.68 7.96
CA THR A 65 8.63 -0.96 8.68
C THR A 65 9.59 -1.84 7.86
N LEU A 66 9.26 -2.12 6.59
CA LEU A 66 10.11 -2.87 5.68
C LEU A 66 11.44 -2.15 5.45
N GLY A 67 12.53 -2.90 5.59
CA GLY A 67 13.87 -2.42 5.28
C GLY A 67 14.19 -2.52 3.78
N PRO A 68 15.16 -3.34 3.35
CA PRO A 68 15.61 -3.38 1.96
C PRO A 68 14.54 -3.75 0.92
N THR A 69 13.53 -4.52 1.32
CA THR A 69 12.47 -5.00 0.41
C THR A 69 11.39 -3.97 0.12
N ARG A 70 11.40 -2.79 0.78
CA ARG A 70 10.42 -1.73 0.55
C ARG A 70 10.38 -1.26 -0.90
N ASN A 71 11.53 -1.17 -1.57
CA ASN A 71 11.59 -0.66 -2.94
C ASN A 71 10.85 -1.60 -3.91
N ALA A 72 11.02 -2.92 -3.73
CA ALA A 72 10.29 -3.92 -4.50
C ALA A 72 8.77 -3.85 -4.27
N MET A 73 8.34 -3.55 -3.03
CA MET A 73 6.93 -3.30 -2.72
C MET A 73 6.41 -2.05 -3.44
N LEU A 74 7.14 -0.93 -3.41
CA LEU A 74 6.75 0.30 -4.12
C LEU A 74 6.67 0.09 -5.64
N ASP A 75 7.63 -0.65 -6.21
CA ASP A 75 7.60 -1.05 -7.62
C ASP A 75 6.37 -1.90 -7.97
N ALA A 76 6.00 -2.86 -7.10
CA ALA A 76 4.82 -3.70 -7.29
C ALA A 76 3.52 -2.87 -7.27
N ILE A 77 3.41 -1.92 -6.34
CA ILE A 77 2.29 -0.97 -6.26
C ILE A 77 2.19 -0.15 -7.56
N GLY A 78 3.31 0.42 -8.02
CA GLY A 78 3.34 1.21 -9.25
C GLY A 78 2.95 0.40 -10.49
N ARG A 79 3.38 -0.87 -10.57
CA ARG A 79 2.97 -1.78 -11.65
C ARG A 79 1.49 -2.09 -11.61
N ALA A 80 0.91 -2.32 -10.43
CA ALA A 80 -0.51 -2.61 -10.29
C ALA A 80 -1.39 -1.41 -10.69
N LEU A 81 -1.02 -0.19 -10.29
CA LEU A 81 -1.71 1.02 -10.70
C LEU A 81 -1.60 1.27 -12.20
N SER A 82 -0.42 1.02 -12.78
CA SER A 82 -0.22 1.09 -14.23
C SER A 82 -1.08 0.07 -14.99
N ALA A 83 -1.26 -1.14 -14.43
CA ALA A 83 -2.02 -2.22 -15.06
C ALA A 83 -3.52 -1.90 -15.19
N ILE A 84 -4.07 -1.12 -14.25
CA ILE A 84 -5.46 -0.61 -14.32
C ILE A 84 -5.57 0.71 -15.10
N GLY A 85 -4.46 1.21 -15.66
CA GLY A 85 -4.42 2.48 -16.39
C GLY A 85 -4.57 3.72 -15.51
N ALA A 86 -4.32 3.61 -14.20
CA ALA A 86 -4.38 4.75 -13.30
C ALA A 86 -3.14 5.64 -13.48
N THR A 87 -3.33 6.96 -13.48
CA THR A 87 -2.23 7.90 -13.30
C THR A 87 -1.80 7.87 -11.84
N TRP A 88 -0.51 7.70 -11.58
CA TRP A 88 0.02 7.61 -10.22
C TRP A 88 1.40 8.23 -10.06
N ARG A 89 1.71 8.63 -8.82
CA ARG A 89 3.04 9.04 -8.36
C ARG A 89 3.21 8.60 -6.90
N ILE A 90 4.43 8.22 -6.52
CA ILE A 90 4.78 7.90 -5.14
C ILE A 90 5.85 8.88 -4.69
N ASP A 91 5.61 9.56 -3.58
CA ASP A 91 6.57 10.45 -2.92
C ASP A 91 6.82 9.97 -1.49
N ASP A 92 7.99 10.30 -0.95
CA ASP A 92 8.29 10.19 0.49
C ASP A 92 7.46 11.26 1.23
N ALA A 93 6.88 10.91 2.38
CA ALA A 93 5.93 11.76 3.10
C ALA A 93 6.55 12.56 4.25
#